data_AF-A0A068YT48-F1
#
_entry.id   AF-A0A068YT48-F1
#
_cell.length_a   1.000
_cell.length_b   1.000
_cell.length_c   1.000
_cell.angle_alpha   90.00
_cell.angle_beta   90.00
_cell.angle_gamma   90.00
#
_symmetry.space_group_name_H-M   'P 1'
#
loop_
_entity.id
_entity.type
_entity.pdbx_description
1 polymer ?
#
loop_
_entity_poly.entity_id
_entity_poly.type
_entity_poly.pdbx_seq_one_letter_code
_entity_poly.pdbx_strand_id
1 'polypeptide(L)'
;MNADNRTSPNITKWMPVWIGDIRRETIGRPPEFTGMYLNLLMAAWENGGQLDDDESQLFRISGATTQQWVKHRQALANLFVPRNGVWSHNLIRTELVKAANISARRKVAAQKGNDIRWGRGPSKAETDALMEKIAKDGGAY
;
A
#
# COMPACT_ATOMS: atom_id res chain seq x y z
N MET A 1 11.16 22.61 13.23
CA MET A 1 11.60 21.31 13.79
C MET A 1 10.51 20.30 13.51
N ASN A 2 10.81 19.27 12.71
CA ASN A 2 10.17 17.96 12.80
C ASN A 2 11.18 16.98 12.21
N ALA A 3 11.90 16.35 13.13
CA ALA A 3 12.86 15.31 12.84
C ALA A 3 12.10 14.03 12.47
N ASP A 4 12.65 13.35 11.48
CA ASP A 4 12.40 11.95 11.12
C ASP A 4 11.12 11.60 10.34
N ASN A 5 11.18 11.82 9.03
CA ASN A 5 10.32 11.11 8.05
C ASN A 5 11.13 10.11 7.21
N ARG A 6 12.25 9.57 7.72
CA ARG A 6 13.17 8.73 6.91
C ARG A 6 12.97 7.22 7.07
N THR A 7 12.01 6.78 7.87
CA THR A 7 11.96 5.35 8.29
C THR A 7 10.57 4.74 8.39
N SER A 8 9.52 5.39 7.88
CA SER A 8 8.26 4.71 7.56
C SER A 8 8.47 3.84 6.31
N PRO A 9 7.98 2.58 6.24
CA PRO A 9 7.98 1.82 5.00
C PRO A 9 7.34 2.69 3.93
N ASN A 10 8.13 3.06 2.91
CA ASN A 10 7.72 4.05 1.93
C ASN A 10 6.78 3.38 0.91
N ILE A 11 5.56 3.09 1.37
CA ILE A 11 4.46 2.46 0.62
C ILE A 11 4.11 3.28 -0.63
N THR A 12 4.47 4.57 -0.65
CA THR A 12 4.39 5.47 -1.81
C THR A 12 5.19 5.01 -3.03
N LYS A 13 6.19 4.11 -2.89
CA LYS A 13 7.04 3.69 -4.02
C LYS A 13 6.39 2.69 -4.98
N TRP A 14 5.31 2.02 -4.56
CA TRP A 14 4.66 0.99 -5.37
C TRP A 14 3.21 0.78 -4.92
N MET A 15 2.31 0.63 -5.89
CA MET A 15 0.90 0.25 -5.69
C MET A 15 0.54 -0.91 -6.62
N PRO A 16 -0.19 -1.96 -6.14
CA PRO A 16 -0.73 -2.99 -7.01
C PRO A 16 -1.93 -2.45 -7.79
N VAL A 17 -2.01 -2.79 -9.08
CA VAL A 17 -3.17 -2.51 -9.93
C VAL A 17 -3.72 -3.81 -10.49
N TRP A 18 -4.96 -4.13 -10.13
CA TRP A 18 -5.66 -5.31 -10.63
C TRP A 18 -6.36 -4.98 -11.95
N ILE A 19 -5.73 -5.36 -13.06
CA ILE A 19 -6.22 -5.02 -14.41
C ILE A 19 -7.66 -5.46 -14.64
N GLY A 20 -8.03 -6.65 -14.15
CA GLY A 20 -9.39 -7.19 -14.29
C GLY A 20 -10.45 -6.37 -13.55
N ASP A 21 -10.12 -5.84 -12.36
CA ASP A 21 -11.04 -5.06 -11.55
C ASP A 21 -11.19 -3.65 -12.11
N ILE A 22 -10.06 -2.98 -12.41
CA ILE A 22 -10.08 -1.66 -13.07
C ILE A 22 -10.88 -1.74 -14.36
N ARG A 23 -10.64 -2.75 -15.20
CA ARG A 23 -11.36 -2.91 -16.47
C ARG A 23 -12.85 -3.17 -16.26
N ARG A 24 -13.25 -3.86 -15.19
CA ARG A 24 -14.66 -4.11 -14.86
C ARG A 24 -15.36 -2.84 -14.40
N GLU A 25 -14.69 -2.02 -13.59
CA GLU A 25 -15.21 -0.77 -13.06
C GLU A 25 -15.29 0.34 -14.12
N THR A 26 -14.39 0.31 -15.11
CA THR A 26 -14.33 1.31 -16.19
C THR A 26 -14.91 0.83 -17.51
N ILE A 27 -15.51 -0.36 -17.58
CA ILE A 27 -16.11 -0.85 -18.83
C ILE A 27 -17.23 0.08 -19.31
N GLY A 28 -17.22 0.42 -20.60
CA GLY A 28 -18.18 1.35 -21.19
C GLY A 28 -18.02 2.81 -20.74
N ARG A 29 -17.00 3.12 -19.92
CA ARG A 29 -16.62 4.50 -19.58
C ARG A 29 -15.62 5.03 -20.62
N PRO A 30 -15.60 6.35 -20.86
CA PRO A 30 -14.62 6.92 -21.76
C PRO A 30 -13.23 6.94 -21.09
N PRO A 31 -12.12 7.02 -21.86
CA PRO A 31 -10.76 6.88 -21.33
C PRO A 31 -10.41 7.86 -20.20
N GLU A 32 -10.93 9.10 -20.26
CA GLU A 32 -10.71 10.12 -19.24
C GLU A 32 -11.20 9.68 -17.85
N PHE A 33 -12.30 8.92 -17.79
CA PHE A 33 -12.83 8.40 -16.53
C PHE A 33 -11.83 7.46 -15.86
N THR A 34 -11.16 6.61 -16.64
CA THR A 34 -10.14 5.69 -16.13
C THR A 34 -8.94 6.46 -15.59
N GLY A 35 -8.50 7.51 -16.28
CA GLY A 35 -7.42 8.38 -15.81
C GLY A 35 -7.76 9.08 -14.48
N MET A 36 -8.95 9.70 -14.42
CA MET A 36 -9.46 10.33 -13.20
C MET A 36 -9.54 9.35 -12.04
N TYR A 37 -10.04 8.14 -12.29
CA TYR A 37 -10.17 7.09 -11.29
C TYR A 37 -8.81 6.61 -10.77
N LEU A 38 -7.86 6.33 -11.67
CA LEU A 38 -6.50 5.91 -11.29
C LEU A 38 -5.79 6.98 -10.46
N ASN A 39 -5.94 8.27 -10.81
CA ASN A 39 -5.35 9.36 -10.03
C ASN A 39 -5.89 9.39 -8.59
N LEU A 40 -7.21 9.22 -8.42
CA LEU A 40 -7.82 9.13 -7.09
C LEU A 40 -7.37 7.88 -6.33
N LEU A 41 -7.25 6.72 -6.99
CA LEU A 41 -6.72 5.51 -6.34
C LEU A 41 -5.27 5.68 -5.88
N MET A 42 -4.42 6.32 -6.69
CA MET A 42 -3.03 6.59 -6.32
C MET A 42 -2.95 7.54 -5.12
N ALA A 43 -3.71 8.64 -5.13
CA ALA A 43 -3.75 9.56 -4.00
C ALA A 43 -4.30 8.87 -2.73
N ALA A 44 -5.34 8.04 -2.87
CA ALA A 44 -5.87 7.25 -1.76
C ALA A 44 -4.80 6.29 -1.21
N TRP A 45 -4.03 5.63 -2.09
CA TRP A 45 -2.93 4.75 -1.69
C TRP A 45 -1.84 5.48 -0.90
N GLU A 46 -1.42 6.65 -1.38
CA GLU A 46 -0.45 7.51 -0.69
C GLU A 46 -0.96 7.97 0.68
N ASN A 47 -2.27 8.17 0.81
CA ASN A 47 -2.93 8.61 2.05
C ASN A 47 -3.57 7.46 2.86
N GLY A 48 -2.99 6.27 2.83
CA GLY A 48 -3.41 5.17 3.72
C GLY A 48 -4.79 4.56 3.43
N GLY A 49 -5.29 4.76 2.22
CA GLY A 49 -6.54 4.21 1.69
C GLY A 49 -7.74 5.12 1.87
N GLN A 50 -7.51 6.41 2.09
CA GLN A 50 -8.53 7.41 2.40
C GLN A 50 -8.32 8.68 1.58
N LEU A 51 -9.41 9.31 1.17
CA LEU A 51 -9.43 10.67 0.64
C LEU A 51 -10.54 11.44 1.35
N ASP A 52 -10.26 12.68 1.73
CA ASP A 52 -11.28 13.55 2.29
C ASP A 52 -12.31 13.91 1.20
N ASP A 53 -13.59 13.97 1.55
CA ASP A 53 -14.68 14.39 0.66
C ASP A 53 -14.70 15.93 0.48
N ASP A 54 -13.54 16.50 0.17
CA ASP A 54 -13.38 17.89 -0.27
C ASP A 54 -13.44 17.93 -1.80
N GLU A 55 -14.55 18.48 -2.30
CA GLU A 55 -14.82 18.59 -3.74
C GLU A 55 -13.68 19.27 -4.52
N SER A 56 -13.07 20.32 -3.96
CA SER A 56 -11.98 21.06 -4.61
C SER A 56 -10.69 20.24 -4.65
N GLN A 57 -10.42 19.48 -3.58
CA GLN A 57 -9.25 18.61 -3.51
C GLN A 57 -9.39 17.42 -4.46
N LEU A 58 -10.54 16.74 -4.42
CA LEU A 58 -10.83 15.58 -5.29
C LEU A 58 -10.80 15.99 -6.77
N PHE A 59 -11.34 17.16 -7.11
CA PHE A 59 -11.26 17.73 -8.44
C PHE A 59 -9.80 17.88 -8.91
N ARG A 60 -8.95 18.53 -8.10
CA ARG A 60 -7.53 18.73 -8.41
C ARG A 60 -6.78 17.41 -8.56
N ILE A 61 -6.98 16.47 -7.62
CA ILE A 61 -6.34 15.15 -7.65
C ILE A 61 -6.72 14.40 -8.93
N SER A 62 -8.00 14.44 -9.32
CA SER A 62 -8.47 13.71 -10.50
C SER A 62 -7.80 14.17 -11.79
N GLY A 63 -7.27 15.41 -11.84
CA GLY A 63 -6.71 16.01 -13.06
C GLY A 63 -7.75 16.33 -14.13
N ALA A 64 -9.04 16.33 -13.76
CA ALA A 64 -10.15 16.57 -14.67
C ALA A 64 -10.26 18.05 -15.07
N THR A 65 -10.82 18.31 -16.24
CA THR A 65 -11.41 19.62 -16.54
C THR A 65 -12.73 19.78 -15.78
N THR A 66 -13.22 21.01 -15.63
CA THR A 66 -14.51 21.29 -14.96
C THR A 66 -15.66 20.49 -15.58
N GLN A 67 -15.70 20.38 -16.91
CA GLN A 67 -16.74 19.60 -17.61
C GLN A 67 -16.66 18.11 -17.31
N GLN A 68 -15.45 17.53 -17.33
CA GLN A 68 -15.23 16.13 -17.01
C GLN A 68 -15.62 15.83 -15.55
N TRP A 69 -15.24 16.72 -14.63
CA TRP A 69 -15.57 16.58 -13.22
C TRP A 69 -17.07 16.55 -12.99
N VAL A 70 -17.80 17.56 -13.46
CA VAL A 70 -19.26 17.63 -13.33
C VAL A 70 -19.93 16.37 -13.92
N LYS A 71 -19.43 15.88 -15.06
CA LYS A 71 -19.97 14.68 -15.73
C LYS A 71 -19.69 13.37 -14.96
N HIS A 72 -18.53 13.25 -14.32
CA HIS A 72 -18.02 11.97 -13.83
C HIS A 72 -17.97 11.84 -12.30
N ARG A 73 -18.02 12.95 -11.56
CA ARG A 73 -17.86 12.99 -10.10
C ARG A 73 -18.74 11.99 -9.37
N GLN A 74 -20.03 11.93 -9.70
CA GLN A 74 -20.95 11.01 -9.02
C GLN A 74 -20.60 9.54 -9.32
N ALA A 75 -20.21 9.23 -10.55
CA ALA A 75 -19.82 7.88 -10.93
C ALA A 75 -18.50 7.47 -10.25
N LEU A 76 -17.55 8.40 -10.09
CA LEU A 76 -16.33 8.17 -9.31
C LEU A 76 -16.67 7.94 -7.83
N ALA A 77 -17.49 8.81 -7.23
CA ALA A 77 -17.89 8.70 -5.83
C ALA A 77 -18.51 7.33 -5.50
N ASN A 78 -19.29 6.76 -6.43
CA ASN A 78 -19.91 5.44 -6.28
C ASN A 78 -18.91 4.26 -6.31
N LEU A 79 -17.70 4.45 -6.84
CA LEU A 79 -16.63 3.44 -6.79
C LEU A 79 -15.93 3.45 -5.42
N PHE A 80 -15.97 4.58 -4.72
CA PHE A 80 -15.52 4.67 -3.34
C PHE A 80 -16.70 4.34 -2.41
N VAL A 81 -16.43 3.87 -1.20
CA VAL A 81 -17.41 3.74 -0.14
C VAL A 81 -17.39 5.07 0.63
N PRO A 82 -18.30 6.02 0.36
CA PRO A 82 -18.40 7.24 1.15
C PRO A 82 -18.90 6.87 2.55
N ARG A 83 -18.06 7.06 3.57
CA ARG A 83 -18.46 6.97 4.99
C ARG A 83 -17.84 8.13 5.74
N ASN A 84 -18.67 8.89 6.44
CA ASN A 84 -18.25 9.99 7.32
C ASN A 84 -17.38 11.07 6.64
N GLY A 85 -17.72 11.45 5.40
CA GLY A 85 -16.95 12.48 4.67
C GLY A 85 -15.57 12.01 4.17
N VAL A 86 -15.38 10.69 4.05
CA VAL A 86 -14.15 10.09 3.50
C VAL A 86 -14.52 9.12 2.39
N TRP A 87 -13.83 9.22 1.25
CA TRP A 87 -13.85 8.25 0.17
C TRP A 87 -12.85 7.15 0.50
N SER A 88 -13.33 5.91 0.65
CA SER A 88 -12.48 4.75 0.96
C SER A 88 -12.66 3.63 -0.06
N HIS A 89 -11.59 2.91 -0.40
CA HIS A 89 -11.64 1.79 -1.34
C HIS A 89 -11.18 0.50 -0.68
N ASN A 90 -12.06 -0.52 -0.61
CA ASN A 90 -11.79 -1.76 0.12
C ASN A 90 -10.57 -2.52 -0.41
N LEU A 91 -10.35 -2.50 -1.74
CA LEU A 91 -9.16 -3.10 -2.35
C LEU A 91 -7.88 -2.41 -1.86
N ILE A 92 -7.85 -1.08 -1.85
CA ILE A 92 -6.66 -0.32 -1.43
C ILE A 92 -6.30 -0.64 0.01
N ARG A 93 -7.28 -0.60 0.93
CA ARG A 93 -7.00 -0.87 2.36
C ARG A 93 -6.42 -2.26 2.59
N THR A 94 -6.97 -3.27 1.92
CA THR A 94 -6.49 -4.65 2.03
C THR A 94 -5.08 -4.80 1.47
N GLU A 95 -4.82 -4.19 0.32
CA GLU A 95 -3.51 -4.24 -0.33
C GLU A 95 -2.45 -3.44 0.42
N LEU A 96 -2.81 -2.33 1.07
CA LEU A 96 -1.90 -1.55 1.93
C LEU A 96 -1.38 -2.40 3.11
N VAL A 97 -2.27 -3.17 3.76
CA VAL A 97 -1.87 -4.08 4.85
C VAL A 97 -0.93 -5.17 4.33
N LYS A 98 -1.25 -5.77 3.17
CA LYS A 98 -0.36 -6.77 2.54
C LYS A 98 1.00 -6.17 2.18
N ALA A 99 1.02 -4.98 1.58
CA ALA A 99 2.25 -4.29 1.19
C ALA A 99 3.11 -3.94 2.42
N ALA A 100 2.51 -3.45 3.50
CA ALA A 100 3.20 -3.18 4.76
C ALA A 100 3.85 -4.47 5.32
N ASN A 101 3.12 -5.58 5.33
CA ASN A 101 3.63 -6.88 5.80
C ASN A 101 4.80 -7.39 4.94
N ILE A 102 4.69 -7.32 3.60
CA ILE A 102 5.76 -7.73 2.69
C ILE A 102 7.00 -6.85 2.89
N SER A 103 6.81 -5.53 3.00
CA SER A 103 7.89 -4.57 3.23
C SER A 103 8.62 -4.85 4.54
N ALA A 104 7.88 -5.10 5.62
CA ALA A 104 8.45 -5.47 6.92
C ALA A 104 9.27 -6.77 6.84
N ARG A 105 8.74 -7.81 6.19
CA ARG A 105 9.47 -9.08 5.98
C ARG A 105 10.75 -8.89 5.17
N ARG A 106 10.70 -8.08 4.11
CA ARG A 106 11.88 -7.75 3.28
C ARG A 106 12.94 -6.98 4.08
N LYS A 107 12.52 -6.02 4.92
CA LYS A 107 13.43 -5.29 5.80
C LYS A 107 14.16 -6.23 6.78
N VAL A 108 13.44 -7.16 7.40
CA VAL A 108 14.04 -8.16 8.31
C VAL A 108 15.02 -9.07 7.56
N ALA A 109 14.64 -9.57 6.38
CA ALA A 109 15.53 -10.41 5.57
C ALA A 109 16.79 -9.66 5.13
N ALA A 110 16.64 -8.39 4.71
CA ALA A 110 17.76 -7.54 4.33
C ALA A 110 18.71 -7.27 5.51
N GLN A 111 18.16 -6.99 6.70
CA GLN A 111 18.96 -6.80 7.92
C GLN A 111 19.76 -8.06 8.24
N LYS A 112 19.11 -9.23 8.26
CA LYS A 112 19.78 -10.52 8.49
C LYS A 112 20.92 -10.77 7.50
N GLY A 113 20.68 -10.53 6.20
CA GLY A 113 21.71 -10.67 5.17
C GLY A 113 22.88 -9.70 5.37
N ASN A 114 22.59 -8.46 5.79
CA ASN A 114 23.60 -7.45 6.08
C ASN A 114 24.42 -7.82 7.33
N ASP A 115 23.78 -8.31 8.39
CA ASP A 115 24.45 -8.73 9.61
C ASP A 115 25.42 -9.90 9.34
N ILE A 116 24.99 -10.90 8.55
CA ILE A 116 25.86 -11.98 8.09
C ILE A 116 27.03 -11.44 7.27
N ARG A 117 26.76 -10.55 6.29
CA ARG A 117 27.78 -9.98 5.40
C ARG A 117 28.86 -9.20 6.14
N TRP A 118 28.49 -8.48 7.20
CA TRP A 118 29.42 -7.64 7.97
C TRP A 118 29.89 -8.29 9.27
N GLY A 119 29.66 -9.60 9.45
CA GLY A 119 30.11 -10.34 10.64
C GLY A 119 29.46 -9.88 11.96
N ARG A 120 28.28 -9.25 11.88
CA ARG A 120 27.44 -8.85 13.03
C ARG A 120 26.31 -9.86 13.30
N GLY A 121 26.14 -10.84 12.42
CA GLY A 121 25.20 -11.94 12.58
C GLY A 121 25.82 -13.06 13.41
N PRO A 122 24.99 -13.97 13.97
CA PRO A 122 25.48 -15.14 14.68
C PRO A 122 26.37 -15.96 13.74
N SER A 123 27.51 -16.40 14.26
CA SER A 123 28.41 -17.28 13.52
C SER A 123 27.72 -18.61 13.21
N LYS A 124 28.21 -19.32 12.18
CA LYS A 124 27.70 -20.66 11.85
C LYS A 124 27.70 -21.59 13.07
N ALA A 125 28.76 -21.52 13.88
CA ALA A 125 28.89 -22.30 15.11
C ALA A 125 27.83 -21.94 16.17
N GLU A 126 27.52 -20.65 16.36
CA GLU A 126 26.46 -20.20 17.29
C GLU A 126 25.07 -20.62 16.81
N THR A 127 24.87 -20.61 15.49
CA THR A 127 23.60 -21.03 14.87
C THR A 127 23.41 -22.54 15.00
N ASP A 128 24.45 -23.32 14.73
CA ASP A 128 24.45 -24.78 14.86
C ASP A 128 24.24 -25.21 16.33
N ALA A 129 24.90 -24.54 17.28
CA ALA A 129 24.71 -24.77 18.72
C ALA A 129 23.29 -24.45 19.20
N LEU A 130 22.67 -23.38 18.67
CA LEU A 130 21.28 -23.03 18.99
C LEU A 130 20.30 -24.09 18.45
N MET A 131 20.52 -24.58 17.23
CA MET A 131 19.68 -25.63 16.62
C MET A 131 19.79 -26.96 17.38
N GLU A 132 20.99 -27.32 17.83
CA GLU A 132 21.20 -28.52 18.65
C GLU A 132 20.50 -28.42 20.01
N LYS A 133 20.55 -27.23 20.64
CA LYS A 133 19.84 -26.99 21.90
C LYS A 133 18.32 -27.08 21.75
N ILE A 134 17.76 -26.48 20.69
CA ILE A 134 16.31 -26.57 20.40
C ILE A 134 15.88 -28.03 20.15
N ALA A 135 16.71 -28.82 19.46
CA ALA A 135 16.43 -30.24 19.23
C ALA A 135 16.44 -31.08 20.52
N LYS A 136 17.34 -30.77 21.46
CA LYS A 136 17.38 -31.42 22.79
C LYS A 136 16.21 -31.00 23.67
N ASP A 137 15.86 -29.72 23.68
CA ASP A 137 14.78 -29.18 24.54
C ASP A 137 13.38 -29.52 23.99
N GLY A 138 13.23 -29.66 22.66
CA GLY A 138 11.97 -30.03 22.00
C GLY A 138 11.66 -31.53 21.96
N GLY A 139 12.61 -32.38 22.37
CA GLY A 139 12.43 -33.84 22.50
C GLY A 139 11.88 -34.29 23.86
N ALA A 140 11.53 -33.35 24.74
CA ALA A 140 11.03 -33.61 26.08
C ALA A 140 9.51 -33.34 26.18
N TYR A 141 8.71 -34.03 25.36
CA TYR A 141 7.28 -34.27 25.60
C TYR A 141 6.90 -35.63 25.04
#